data_AF-A0A951VKX2-F1
#
_entry.id   AF-A0A951VKX2-F1
#
_cell.length_a   1.000
_cell.length_b   1.000
_cell.length_c   1.000
_cell.angle_alpha   90.00
_cell.angle_beta   90.00
_cell.angle_gamma   90.00
#
_symmetry.space_group_name_H-M   'P 1'
#
loop_
_entity.id
_entity.type
_entity.pdbx_description
1 polymer ?
#
loop_
_entity_poly.entity_id
_entity_poly.type
_entity_poly.pdbx_seq_one_letter_code
_entity_poly.pdbx_strand_id
1 'polypeptide(L)'
;MAGLLISLGIIYGDIGTSPLYVFKAIVADKVLTEELILGGLSCIFWTLTLLTTIKYVFIVLNADNNGEGGIFSLYALIRRRRPYLIFPAIIGGCSLLADGMITPPISVSSAIEGLNILNPDIPT
;
A
#
# COMPACT_ATOMS: atom_id res chain seq x y z
N MET A 1 0.53 22.55 -11.28
CA MET A 1 -0.77 22.02 -10.82
C MET A 1 -1.07 20.63 -11.36
N ALA A 2 -0.91 20.38 -12.68
CA ALA A 2 -1.15 19.06 -13.27
C ALA A 2 -0.37 17.90 -12.59
N GLY A 3 0.92 18.09 -12.29
CA GLY A 3 1.73 17.06 -11.61
C GLY A 3 1.25 16.68 -10.20
N LEU A 4 0.65 17.61 -9.46
CA LEU A 4 0.11 17.35 -8.12
C LEU A 4 -1.20 16.55 -8.17
N LEU A 5 -2.03 16.80 -9.19
CA LEU A 5 -3.23 16.00 -9.44
C LEU A 5 -2.86 14.57 -9.87
N ILE A 6 -1.84 14.43 -10.71
CA ILE A 6 -1.34 13.11 -11.13
C ILE A 6 -0.77 12.35 -9.93
N SER A 7 0.08 12.98 -9.11
CA SER A 7 0.65 12.31 -7.94
C SER A 7 -0.40 11.93 -6.90
N LEU A 8 -1.38 12.81 -6.63
CA LEU A 8 -2.52 12.48 -5.77
C LEU A 8 -3.34 11.32 -6.34
N GLY A 9 -3.60 11.31 -7.65
CA GLY A 9 -4.32 10.22 -8.31
C GLY A 9 -3.61 8.87 -8.17
N ILE A 10 -2.29 8.85 -8.34
CA ILE A 10 -1.48 7.63 -8.15
C ILE A 10 -1.53 7.16 -6.68
N ILE A 11 -1.34 8.08 -5.72
CA ILE A 11 -1.33 7.75 -4.28
C ILE A 11 -2.69 7.22 -3.82
N TYR A 12 -3.78 7.90 -4.18
CA TYR A 12 -5.12 7.45 -3.82
C TYR A 12 -5.52 6.16 -4.53
N GLY A 13 -5.06 5.96 -5.77
CA GLY A 13 -5.24 4.70 -6.49
C GLY A 13 -4.59 3.53 -5.74
N ASP A 14 -3.33 3.67 -5.36
CA ASP A 14 -2.58 2.64 -4.65
C ASP A 14 -3.20 2.29 -3.29
N ILE A 15 -3.60 3.30 -2.51
CA ILE A 15 -4.28 3.13 -1.22
C ILE A 15 -5.62 2.37 -1.37
N GLY A 16 -6.35 2.60 -2.46
CA GLY A 16 -7.68 2.03 -2.69
C GLY A 16 -7.69 0.59 -3.19
N THR A 17 -6.61 0.12 -3.83
CA THR A 17 -6.57 -1.24 -4.40
C THR A 17 -6.48 -2.33 -3.34
N SER A 18 -5.65 -2.13 -2.30
CA SER A 18 -5.41 -3.13 -1.25
C SER A 18 -6.69 -3.56 -0.50
N PRO A 19 -7.58 -2.62 -0.09
CA PRO A 19 -8.88 -2.97 0.49
C PRO A 19 -9.78 -3.79 -0.43
N LEU A 20 -9.76 -3.53 -1.74
CA LEU A 20 -10.59 -4.26 -2.70
C LEU A 20 -10.16 -5.72 -2.82
N TYR A 21 -8.87 -6.02 -2.80
CA TYR A 21 -8.38 -7.40 -2.78
C TYR A 21 -8.78 -8.12 -1.50
N VAL A 22 -8.62 -7.46 -0.35
CA VAL A 22 -8.98 -8.02 0.95
C VAL A 22 -10.49 -8.29 0.99
N PHE A 23 -11.29 -7.37 0.51
CA PHE A 23 -12.74 -7.53 0.44
C PHE A 23 -13.15 -8.68 -0.49
N LYS A 24 -12.56 -8.77 -1.69
CA LYS A 24 -12.74 -9.90 -2.62
C LYS A 24 -12.39 -11.22 -1.94
N ALA A 25 -11.27 -11.29 -1.21
CA ALA A 25 -10.83 -12.48 -0.49
C ALA A 25 -11.76 -12.87 0.68
N ILE A 26 -12.33 -11.90 1.40
CA ILE A 26 -13.29 -12.15 2.49
C ILE A 26 -14.59 -12.78 1.94
N VAL A 27 -15.00 -12.36 0.75
CA VAL A 27 -16.29 -12.68 0.14
C VAL A 27 -16.24 -13.90 -0.80
N ALA A 28 -15.08 -14.21 -1.39
CA ALA A 28 -14.93 -15.15 -2.51
C ALA A 28 -15.68 -16.50 -2.35
N ASP A 29 -15.51 -17.19 -1.23
CA ASP A 29 -16.07 -18.55 -1.02
C ASP A 29 -17.17 -18.60 0.05
N LYS A 30 -17.75 -17.44 0.42
CA LYS A 30 -18.73 -17.36 1.52
C LYS A 30 -20.11 -16.95 1.02
N VAL A 31 -21.14 -17.42 1.73
CA VAL A 31 -22.52 -16.97 1.49
C VAL A 31 -22.61 -15.47 1.78
N LEU A 32 -23.04 -14.70 0.77
CA LEU A 32 -23.24 -13.26 0.87
C LEU A 32 -24.35 -12.95 1.87
N THR A 33 -23.94 -12.62 3.10
CA THR A 33 -24.82 -12.16 4.17
C THR A 33 -24.48 -10.72 4.49
N GLU A 34 -25.48 -9.90 4.83
CA GLU A 34 -25.29 -8.49 5.17
C GLU A 34 -24.27 -8.29 6.30
N GLU A 35 -24.29 -9.17 7.30
CA GLU A 35 -23.33 -9.18 8.41
C GLU A 35 -21.88 -9.40 7.95
N LEU A 36 -21.65 -10.26 6.96
CA LEU A 36 -20.31 -10.51 6.41
C LEU A 36 -19.78 -9.28 5.67
N ILE A 37 -20.64 -8.61 4.90
CA ILE A 37 -20.29 -7.43 4.12
C ILE A 37 -19.98 -6.26 5.06
N LEU A 38 -20.91 -5.95 5.97
CA LEU A 38 -20.76 -4.84 6.92
C LEU A 38 -19.63 -5.10 7.92
N GLY A 39 -19.49 -6.34 8.40
CA GLY A 39 -18.38 -6.76 9.25
C GLY A 39 -17.02 -6.65 8.54
N GLY A 40 -16.93 -7.14 7.31
CA GLY A 40 -15.72 -7.04 6.48
C GLY A 40 -15.32 -5.59 6.20
N LEU A 41 -16.27 -4.74 5.80
CA LEU A 41 -16.04 -3.31 5.59
C LEU A 41 -15.59 -2.60 6.87
N SER A 42 -16.22 -2.91 8.01
CA SER A 42 -15.84 -2.35 9.31
C SER A 42 -14.41 -2.75 9.70
N CYS A 43 -14.04 -4.03 9.54
CA CYS A 43 -12.68 -4.50 9.78
C CYS A 43 -11.66 -3.80 8.90
N ILE A 44 -11.94 -3.65 7.60
CA ILE A 44 -11.07 -2.93 6.67
C ILE A 44 -10.93 -1.47 7.10
N PHE A 45 -12.04 -0.79 7.39
CA PHE A 45 -12.05 0.61 7.80
C PHE A 45 -11.20 0.83 9.06
N TRP A 46 -11.47 0.08 10.14
CA TRP A 46 -10.72 0.21 11.39
C TRP A 46 -9.25 -0.17 11.23
N THR A 47 -8.94 -1.18 10.42
CA THR A 47 -7.54 -1.57 10.16
C THR A 47 -6.79 -0.47 9.43
N LEU A 48 -7.38 0.12 8.38
CA LEU A 48 -6.76 1.23 7.65
C LEU A 48 -6.56 2.46 8.55
N THR A 49 -7.57 2.82 9.34
CA THR A 49 -7.48 3.96 10.26
C THR A 49 -6.43 3.73 11.34
N LEU A 50 -6.39 2.57 11.98
CA LEU A 50 -5.42 2.27 13.04
C LEU A 50 -4.01 2.11 12.49
N LEU A 51 -3.85 1.40 11.38
CA LEU A 51 -2.54 1.17 10.76
C LEU A 51 -1.93 2.49 10.27
N THR A 52 -2.72 3.36 9.65
CA THR A 52 -2.21 4.67 9.22
C THR A 52 -1.86 5.56 10.40
N THR A 53 -2.72 5.60 11.43
CA THR A 53 -2.48 6.40 12.64
C THR A 53 -1.22 5.92 13.36
N ILE A 54 -1.08 4.63 13.65
CA ILE A 54 0.06 4.10 14.40
C ILE A 54 1.34 4.16 13.56
N LYS A 55 1.32 3.65 12.32
CA LYS A 55 2.53 3.58 11.49
C LYS A 55 3.02 4.97 11.08
N TYR A 56 2.14 5.84 10.60
CA TYR A 56 2.59 7.13 10.05
C TYR A 56 2.64 8.24 11.11
N VAL A 57 1.61 8.38 11.95
CA VAL A 57 1.58 9.50 12.91
C VAL A 57 2.55 9.28 14.07
N PHE A 58 2.59 8.06 14.63
CA PHE A 58 3.46 7.81 15.78
C PHE A 58 4.91 7.49 15.39
N ILE A 59 5.15 6.75 14.31
CA ILE A 59 6.52 6.32 13.95
C ILE A 59 7.15 7.26 12.91
N VAL A 60 6.51 7.46 11.76
CA VAL A 60 7.12 8.20 10.65
C VAL A 60 7.26 9.70 10.96
N LEU A 61 6.24 10.35 11.53
CA LEU A 61 6.32 11.78 11.87
C LEU A 61 7.28 12.07 13.04
N ASN A 62 7.52 11.10 13.93
CA ASN A 62 8.53 11.25 15.00
C ASN A 62 9.95 10.91 14.54
N ALA A 63 10.10 10.18 13.43
CA ALA A 63 11.39 9.83 12.85
C ALA A 63 11.95 10.94 11.95
N ASP A 64 11.96 12.18 12.45
CA ASP A 64 12.54 13.33 11.76
C ASP A 64 14.00 13.55 12.20
N ASN A 65 14.89 13.85 11.25
CA ASN A 65 16.30 14.10 11.48
C ASN A 65 16.66 15.54 11.07
N ASN A 66 16.41 16.50 11.96
CA ASN A 66 16.73 17.92 11.77
C ASN A 66 16.24 18.49 10.41
N GLY A 67 15.05 18.11 9.95
CA GLY A 67 14.42 18.69 8.76
C GLY A 67 14.70 17.98 7.44
N GLU A 68 15.48 16.89 7.43
CA GLU A 68 15.54 15.97 6.28
C GLU A 68 14.64 14.76 6.53
N GLY A 69 13.36 14.87 6.15
CA GLY A 69 12.40 13.79 6.26
C GLY A 69 12.63 12.71 5.21
N GLY A 70 12.70 11.45 5.64
CA GLY A 70 12.69 10.30 4.74
C GLY A 70 13.55 9.13 5.18
N ILE A 71 13.17 7.95 4.69
CA ILE A 71 13.87 6.67 4.91
C ILE A 71 15.32 6.77 4.39
N PHE A 72 15.54 7.55 3.32
CA PHE A 72 16.86 7.84 2.73
C PHE A 72 17.73 8.79 3.55
N SER A 73 17.13 9.76 4.25
CA SER A 73 17.83 10.67 5.16
C SER A 73 18.33 9.93 6.41
N LEU A 74 17.49 9.05 6.96
CA LEU A 74 17.89 8.13 8.03
C LEU A 74 19.00 7.17 7.57
N TYR A 75 18.96 6.70 6.31
CA TYR A 75 19.98 5.83 5.73
C TYR A 75 21.37 6.49 5.74
N ALA A 76 21.46 7.76 5.36
CA ALA A 76 22.71 8.53 5.36
C ALA A 76 23.26 8.77 6.79
N LEU A 77 22.37 9.04 7.76
CA LEU A 77 22.75 9.27 9.15
C LEU A 77 23.19 7.99 9.87
N ILE A 78 22.47 6.88 9.64
CA ILE A 78 22.74 5.57 10.26
C ILE A 78 24.11 5.04 9.84
N ARG A 79 24.49 5.22 8.58
CA ARG A 79 25.83 4.83 8.08
C ARG A 79 26.97 5.46 8.88
N ARG A 80 26.77 6.68 9.41
CA ARG A 80 27.78 7.42 10.19
C ARG A 80 27.87 6.98 11.65
N ARG A 81 26.78 6.50 12.26
CA ARG A 81 26.71 6.16 13.69
C ARG A 81 26.73 4.66 14.01
N ARG A 82 26.17 3.81 13.15
CA ARG A 82 26.00 2.36 13.39
C ARG A 82 26.11 1.57 12.07
N PRO A 83 27.32 1.16 11.65
CA PRO A 83 27.53 0.52 10.35
C PRO A 83 26.75 -0.80 10.18
N TYR A 84 26.47 -1.53 11.27
CA TYR A 84 25.68 -2.76 11.22
C TYR A 84 24.21 -2.56 10.80
N LEU A 85 23.65 -1.37 10.97
CA LEU A 85 22.29 -1.06 10.55
C LEU A 85 22.17 -0.81 9.04
N ILE A 86 23.27 -0.89 8.29
CA ILE A 86 23.20 -0.78 6.82
C ILE A 86 22.53 -2.00 6.18
N PHE A 87 22.69 -3.20 6.77
CA PHE A 87 22.07 -4.43 6.26
C PHE A 87 20.54 -4.37 6.27
N PRO A 88 19.86 -4.07 7.40
CA PRO A 88 18.40 -3.91 7.40
C PRO A 88 17.95 -2.74 6.53
N ALA A 89 18.77 -1.70 6.39
CA ALA A 89 18.45 -0.56 5.57
C ALA A 89 18.50 -0.90 4.06
N ILE A 90 19.47 -1.70 3.61
CA ILE A 90 19.54 -2.22 2.23
C ILE A 90 18.33 -3.10 1.95
N ILE A 91 17.99 -4.00 2.88
CA ILE A 91 16.81 -4.88 2.75
C ILE A 91 15.54 -4.02 2.63
N GLY A 92 15.38 -3.00 3.47
CA GLY A 92 14.25 -2.06 3.40
C GLY A 92 14.18 -1.32 2.07
N GLY A 93 15.31 -0.82 1.57
CA GLY A 93 15.40 -0.16 0.26
C GLY A 93 15.04 -1.09 -0.89
N CYS A 94 15.53 -2.34 -0.88
CA CYS A 94 15.16 -3.36 -1.85
C CYS A 94 13.67 -3.71 -1.77
N SER A 95 13.09 -3.84 -0.57
CA SER A 95 11.66 -4.11 -0.43
C SER A 95 10.78 -2.99 -0.98
N LEU A 96 11.18 -1.71 -0.81
CA LEU A 96 10.47 -0.56 -1.38
C LEU A 96 10.52 -0.55 -2.91
N LEU A 97 11.68 -0.86 -3.49
CA LEU A 97 11.82 -0.97 -4.95
C LEU A 97 11.01 -2.16 -5.50
N ALA A 98 11.02 -3.29 -4.80
CA ALA A 98 10.24 -4.46 -5.16
C ALA A 98 8.73 -4.14 -5.12
N ASP A 99 8.27 -3.47 -4.06
CA ASP A 99 6.87 -3.05 -3.92
C ASP A 99 6.45 -2.14 -5.09
N GLY A 100 7.25 -1.13 -5.42
CA GLY A 100 7.03 -0.26 -6.56
C GLY A 100 7.04 -0.95 -7.94
N MET A 101 7.75 -2.08 -8.07
CA MET A 101 7.74 -2.91 -9.30
C MET A 101 6.54 -3.87 -9.36
N ILE A 102 6.03 -4.34 -8.22
CA ILE A 102 4.97 -5.36 -8.14
C ILE A 102 3.58 -4.75 -8.33
N THR A 103 3.35 -3.51 -7.86
CA THR A 103 2.03 -2.87 -7.90
C THR A 103 1.45 -2.66 -9.30
N PRO A 104 2.19 -2.20 -10.33
CA PRO A 104 1.61 -1.97 -11.66
C PRO A 104 1.10 -3.26 -12.32
N PRO A 105 1.86 -4.37 -12.37
CA PRO A 105 1.36 -5.64 -12.89
C PRO A 105 0.12 -6.16 -12.14
N ILE A 106 0.12 -6.09 -10.80
CA ILE A 106 -1.01 -6.54 -9.98
C ILE A 106 -2.27 -5.71 -10.29
N SER A 107 -2.11 -4.38 -10.39
CA SER A 107 -3.22 -3.47 -10.71
C SER A 107 -3.77 -3.68 -12.12
N VAL A 108 -2.92 -3.97 -13.11
CA VAL A 108 -3.36 -4.28 -14.48
C VAL A 108 -4.08 -5.63 -14.53
N SER A 109 -3.53 -6.67 -13.87
CA SER A 109 -4.14 -7.99 -13.83
C SER A 109 -5.53 -7.95 -13.19
N SER A 110 -5.70 -7.21 -12.09
CA SER A 110 -7.01 -7.09 -11.43
C SER A 110 -8.02 -6.26 -12.22
N ALA A 111 -7.57 -5.24 -12.96
CA ALA A 111 -8.43 -4.51 -13.87
C ALA A 111 -8.94 -5.42 -15.01
N ILE A 112 -8.07 -6.29 -15.55
CA ILE A 112 -8.43 -7.28 -16.57
C ILE A 112 -9.41 -8.31 -15.99
N GLU A 113 -9.14 -8.86 -14.80
CA GLU A 113 -10.06 -9.77 -14.10
C GLU A 113 -11.44 -9.14 -13.87
N GLY A 114 -11.48 -7.87 -13.45
CA GLY A 114 -12.73 -7.13 -13.26
C GLY A 114 -13.49 -6.90 -14.56
N LEU A 115 -12.78 -6.64 -15.65
CA LEU A 115 -13.37 -6.43 -16.97
C LEU A 115 -13.92 -7.73 -17.57
N ASN A 116 -13.27 -8.87 -17.33
CA ASN A 116 -13.71 -10.18 -17.78
C ASN A 116 -15.09 -10.59 -17.20
N ILE A 117 -15.48 -10.02 -16.04
CA ILE A 117 -16.82 -10.21 -15.46
C ILE A 117 -17.91 -9.55 -16.33
N LEU A 118 -17.58 -8.45 -17.02
CA LEU A 118 -18.52 -7.67 -17.82
C LEU A 118 -18.50 -8.06 -19.31
N ASN A 119 -17.36 -8.51 -19.84
CA ASN A 119 -17.23 -8.93 -21.22
C ASN A 119 -16.29 -10.15 -21.33
N PRO A 120 -16.83 -11.37 -21.38
CA PRO A 120 -16.04 -12.62 -21.35
C PRO A 120 -15.20 -12.90 -22.61
N ASP A 121 -15.48 -12.21 -23.73
CA ASP A 121 -14.88 -12.48 -25.04
C ASP A 121 -13.62 -11.64 -25.33
N ILE A 122 -13.02 -11.02 -24.31
CA ILE A 122 -11.81 -10.19 -24.50
C ILE A 122 -10.61 -11.12 -24.75
N PRO A 123 -9.88 -10.98 -25.87
CA PRO A 123 -8.65 -11.72 -26.07
C PRO A 123 -7.62 -11.24 -25.03
N THR A 124 -7.30 -12.10 -24.08
CA THR A 124 -6.28 -11.90 -23.04
C THR A 124 -4.99 -12.59 -23.39
#